data_AF-A0A970TBK8-F1
#
_entry.id   AF-A0A970TBK8-F1
#
_cell.length_a   1.000
_cell.length_b   1.000
_cell.length_c   1.000
_cell.angle_alpha   90.00
_cell.angle_beta   90.00
_cell.angle_gamma   90.00
#
_symmetry.space_group_name_H-M   'P 1'
#
loop_
_entity.id
_entity.type
_entity.pdbx_description
1 polymer ?
#
loop_
_entity_poly.entity_id
_entity_poly.type
_entity_poly.pdbx_seq_one_letter_code
_entity_poly.pdbx_strand_id
1 'polypeptide(L)'
;PRNGWTRSTLAHNLVTVDGQNQQRQGRTSTVELFGAAPGIEVVQSSANAYEQCSQYRRTVALVQLPGDNSYAVDIFRVTGGNLHQWTLNSNGSDFTLHDQPLTAEEGVITIGSLRWGLENLRVARPQTPWRGTWTNEHVRLDVLMPSPADRVVVADAPGWRSYRGDQLHAPPITQVLAERSGEALDSVFAAVLAPWEGEASPIISVREVRPDDSGAVAVVVEMADRTDWLLSALDDRPRSYEGIEVSGRLGFVSFDAAGALRAMYLHEGTLLRAGDEAIELAEARVECAVTAVDGLTLTLAQPVPADLTLPGAHLLGAGTGWEIARAEGRSISVRDYPLVPLESVTVAMSAWRGPVD
;
A
#
# COMPACT_ATOMS: atom_id res chain seq x y z
N PRO A 1 15.04 10.15 25.71
CA PRO A 1 13.99 10.68 24.81
C PRO A 1 14.14 10.19 23.37
N ARG A 2 15.14 10.68 22.59
CA ARG A 2 15.33 10.35 21.16
C ARG A 2 15.13 8.88 20.77
N ASN A 3 15.89 7.97 21.37
CA ASN A 3 15.80 6.53 21.05
C ASN A 3 14.40 5.95 21.30
N GLY A 4 13.62 6.57 22.20
CA GLY A 4 12.22 6.22 22.41
C GLY A 4 11.36 6.63 21.21
N TRP A 5 11.49 7.86 20.72
CA TRP A 5 10.76 8.35 19.55
C TRP A 5 11.15 7.62 18.28
N THR A 6 12.44 7.58 17.93
CA THR A 6 12.91 7.00 16.66
C THR A 6 12.68 5.49 16.56
N ARG A 7 12.32 4.81 17.67
CA ARG A 7 11.94 3.39 17.69
C ARG A 7 10.43 3.18 17.90
N SER A 8 9.68 4.26 18.08
CA SER A 8 8.24 4.20 18.29
C SER A 8 7.52 4.05 16.96
N THR A 9 6.39 3.35 16.96
CA THR A 9 5.56 3.19 15.74
C THR A 9 5.04 4.54 15.24
N LEU A 10 4.73 5.47 16.16
CA LEU A 10 4.21 6.80 15.83
C LEU A 10 5.19 7.66 15.03
N ALA A 11 6.50 7.39 15.12
CA ALA A 11 7.51 8.10 14.34
C ALA A 11 7.64 7.62 12.87
N HIS A 12 6.85 6.62 12.46
CA HIS A 12 6.91 6.01 11.15
C HIS A 12 5.57 6.19 10.40
N ASN A 13 5.57 5.90 9.09
CA ASN A 13 4.39 6.02 8.23
C ASN A 13 3.63 4.69 8.21
N LEU A 14 2.83 4.45 9.25
CA LEU A 14 2.17 3.19 9.58
C LEU A 14 0.76 3.46 10.14
N VAL A 15 0.00 2.42 10.48
CA VAL A 15 -1.16 2.57 11.36
C VAL A 15 -0.76 2.24 12.80
N THR A 16 -1.03 3.12 13.75
CA THR A 16 -0.95 2.81 15.19
C THR A 16 -2.30 2.35 15.72
N VAL A 17 -2.27 1.45 16.71
CA VAL A 17 -3.48 0.91 17.34
C VAL A 17 -3.44 1.19 18.85
N ASP A 18 -4.51 1.76 19.39
CA ASP A 18 -4.73 2.06 20.82
C ASP A 18 -3.60 2.88 21.47
N GLY A 19 -2.95 3.75 20.69
CA GLY A 19 -1.80 4.52 21.15
C GLY A 19 -0.64 3.63 21.60
N GLN A 20 -0.52 2.40 21.09
CA GLN A 20 0.54 1.46 21.43
C GLN A 20 1.59 1.32 20.33
N ASN A 21 2.81 0.99 20.74
CA ASN A 21 3.84 0.52 19.82
C ASN A 21 3.51 -0.90 19.37
N GLN A 22 3.90 -1.22 18.14
CA GLN A 22 3.91 -2.61 17.67
C GLN A 22 4.73 -3.49 18.62
N GLN A 23 4.28 -4.74 18.80
CA GLN A 23 4.99 -5.72 19.60
C GLN A 23 6.38 -6.00 19.03
N ARG A 24 7.35 -6.30 19.91
CA ARG A 24 8.73 -6.59 19.52
C ARG A 24 9.06 -8.08 19.57
N GLN A 25 8.54 -8.77 20.59
CA GLN A 25 8.76 -10.20 20.76
C GLN A 25 7.68 -10.96 19.99
N GLY A 26 8.05 -12.06 19.33
CA GLY A 26 7.11 -12.89 18.57
C GLY A 26 6.48 -12.23 17.34
N ARG A 27 6.90 -11.01 16.97
CA ARG A 27 6.43 -10.35 15.75
C ARG A 27 7.02 -11.02 14.52
N THR A 28 6.16 -11.44 13.62
CA THR A 28 6.47 -11.93 12.28
C THR A 28 5.76 -11.06 11.25
N SER A 29 6.28 -11.09 10.03
CA SER A 29 5.67 -10.43 8.87
C SER A 29 5.76 -11.36 7.67
N THR A 30 4.85 -11.20 6.72
CA THR A 30 4.81 -12.01 5.51
C THR A 30 4.53 -11.10 4.32
N VAL A 31 5.33 -11.22 3.26
CA VAL A 31 4.97 -10.73 1.93
C VAL A 31 3.93 -11.69 1.37
N GLU A 32 2.74 -11.18 1.06
CA GLU A 32 1.58 -11.97 0.64
C GLU A 32 1.22 -11.78 -0.82
N LEU A 33 1.73 -10.73 -1.47
CA LEU A 33 1.49 -10.42 -2.87
C LEU A 33 2.64 -9.53 -3.34
N PHE A 34 3.20 -9.83 -4.50
CA PHE A 34 4.18 -8.99 -5.16
C PHE A 34 4.01 -9.12 -6.67
N GLY A 35 3.82 -7.99 -7.34
CA GLY A 35 3.46 -7.95 -8.75
C GLY A 35 4.05 -6.73 -9.43
N ALA A 36 4.44 -6.90 -10.69
CA ALA A 36 4.86 -5.80 -11.55
C ALA A 36 4.27 -6.02 -12.95
N ALA A 37 3.96 -4.91 -13.61
CA ALA A 37 3.57 -4.83 -15.00
C ALA A 37 4.05 -3.46 -15.54
N PRO A 38 4.02 -3.23 -16.87
CA PRO A 38 4.39 -1.92 -17.42
C PRO A 38 3.70 -0.76 -16.70
N GLY A 39 4.51 0.10 -16.07
CA GLY A 39 4.04 1.29 -15.36
C GLY A 39 3.36 1.06 -14.00
N ILE A 40 3.31 -0.16 -13.46
CA ILE A 40 2.77 -0.43 -12.12
C ILE A 40 3.54 -1.51 -11.36
N GLU A 41 3.86 -1.23 -10.11
CA GLU A 41 4.45 -2.18 -9.17
C GLU A 41 3.61 -2.24 -7.89
N VAL A 42 3.44 -3.42 -7.31
CA VAL A 42 2.60 -3.61 -6.14
C VAL A 42 3.20 -4.60 -5.15
N VAL A 43 3.06 -4.29 -3.87
CA VAL A 43 3.41 -5.19 -2.77
C VAL A 43 2.30 -5.20 -1.72
N GLN A 44 1.99 -6.38 -1.19
CA GLN A 44 1.17 -6.55 0.01
C GLN A 44 1.96 -7.31 1.06
N SER A 45 1.91 -6.82 2.30
CA SER A 45 2.46 -7.52 3.45
C SER A 45 1.53 -7.45 4.66
N SER A 46 1.56 -8.50 5.48
CA SER A 46 0.87 -8.57 6.77
C SER A 46 1.85 -8.80 7.91
N ALA A 47 1.40 -8.49 9.14
CA ALA A 47 2.15 -8.76 10.37
C ALA A 47 1.21 -8.99 11.54
N ASN A 48 1.63 -9.79 12.53
CA ASN A 48 1.00 -9.84 13.85
C ASN A 48 1.50 -8.68 14.73
N ALA A 49 1.33 -7.46 14.26
CA ALA A 49 1.98 -6.28 14.84
C ALA A 49 1.40 -5.88 16.22
N TYR A 50 0.15 -6.24 16.49
CA TYR A 50 -0.63 -5.88 17.67
C TYR A 50 -1.43 -7.10 18.14
N GLU A 51 -1.30 -7.50 19.41
CA GLU A 51 -1.98 -8.69 19.95
C GLU A 51 -3.51 -8.58 19.87
N GLN A 52 -4.05 -7.36 20.01
CA GLN A 52 -5.48 -7.08 19.93
C GLN A 52 -6.04 -7.02 18.50
N CYS A 53 -5.20 -7.20 17.48
CA CYS A 53 -5.61 -7.13 16.07
C CYS A 53 -5.60 -8.51 15.43
N SER A 54 -6.71 -8.89 14.81
CA SER A 54 -6.78 -10.08 13.94
C SER A 54 -6.25 -9.80 12.54
N GLN A 55 -6.16 -8.51 12.17
CA GLN A 55 -5.62 -8.08 10.88
C GLN A 55 -4.77 -6.83 11.02
N TYR A 56 -3.59 -6.84 10.38
CA TYR A 56 -2.74 -5.68 10.19
C TYR A 56 -1.95 -5.86 8.89
N ARG A 57 -2.43 -5.24 7.81
CA ARG A 57 -1.98 -5.53 6.45
C ARG A 57 -1.94 -4.27 5.60
N ARG A 58 -0.89 -4.13 4.80
CA ARG A 58 -0.68 -2.98 3.92
C ARG A 58 -0.47 -3.45 2.48
N THR A 59 -1.16 -2.83 1.54
CA THR A 59 -0.94 -2.95 0.11
C THR A 59 -0.49 -1.60 -0.41
N VAL A 60 0.65 -1.53 -1.11
CA VAL A 60 1.11 -0.31 -1.77
C VAL A 60 1.31 -0.61 -3.24
N ALA A 61 0.71 0.20 -4.10
CA ALA A 61 0.97 0.19 -5.54
C ALA A 61 1.61 1.51 -5.96
N LEU A 62 2.70 1.45 -6.72
CA LEU A 62 3.35 2.60 -7.34
C LEU A 62 3.00 2.60 -8.83
N VAL A 63 2.39 3.69 -9.30
CA VAL A 63 2.00 3.85 -10.70
C VAL A 63 2.86 4.94 -11.34
N GLN A 64 3.50 4.61 -12.45
CA GLN A 64 4.33 5.52 -13.21
C GLN A 64 3.47 6.48 -14.04
N LEU A 65 3.88 7.74 -14.04
CA LEU A 65 3.35 8.82 -14.86
C LEU A 65 4.43 9.28 -15.84
N PRO A 66 4.07 9.96 -16.94
CA PRO A 66 5.04 10.56 -17.84
C PRO A 66 6.02 11.51 -17.13
N GLY A 67 7.25 11.59 -17.65
CA GLY A 67 8.25 12.56 -17.19
C GLY A 67 8.81 12.26 -15.79
N ASP A 68 9.13 10.99 -15.52
CA ASP A 68 9.68 10.49 -14.24
C ASP A 68 8.79 10.76 -13.01
N ASN A 69 7.51 11.03 -13.22
CA ASN A 69 6.54 11.22 -12.16
C ASN A 69 5.90 9.90 -11.74
N SER A 70 5.31 9.86 -10.56
CA SER A 70 4.54 8.71 -10.10
C SER A 70 3.50 9.14 -9.06
N TYR A 71 2.53 8.27 -8.82
CA TYR A 71 1.73 8.32 -7.60
C TYR A 71 1.70 6.94 -6.95
N ALA A 72 1.52 6.91 -5.64
CA ALA A 72 1.33 5.68 -4.89
C ALA A 72 -0.11 5.58 -4.38
N VAL A 73 -0.69 4.39 -4.43
CA VAL A 73 -1.92 4.06 -3.70
C VAL A 73 -1.52 3.21 -2.49
N ASP A 74 -1.86 3.66 -1.30
CA ASP A 74 -1.62 2.99 -0.02
C ASP A 74 -2.95 2.51 0.56
N ILE A 75 -3.11 1.20 0.75
CA ILE A 75 -4.29 0.57 1.34
C ILE A 75 -3.88 -0.16 2.61
N PHE A 76 -4.32 0.33 3.77
CA PHE A 76 -4.02 -0.25 5.07
C PHE A 76 -5.28 -0.82 5.69
N ARG A 77 -5.30 -2.13 5.95
CA ARG A 77 -6.41 -2.84 6.58
C ARG A 77 -6.05 -3.28 7.99
N VAL A 78 -6.87 -2.90 8.96
CA VAL A 78 -6.66 -3.18 10.37
C VAL A 78 -7.98 -3.54 11.04
N THR A 79 -8.01 -4.70 11.70
CA THR A 79 -9.20 -5.21 12.40
C THR A 79 -8.84 -5.53 13.85
N GLY A 80 -9.60 -4.99 14.80
CA GLY A 80 -9.36 -5.04 16.24
C GLY A 80 -9.12 -3.65 16.84
N GLY A 81 -8.85 -3.59 18.14
CA GLY A 81 -8.60 -2.31 18.84
C GLY A 81 -9.78 -1.32 18.82
N ASN A 82 -9.54 -0.15 19.38
CA ASN A 82 -10.54 0.90 19.60
C ASN A 82 -10.14 2.27 19.03
N LEU A 83 -8.85 2.45 18.72
CA LEU A 83 -8.33 3.63 18.04
C LEU A 83 -7.32 3.21 16.98
N HIS A 84 -7.61 3.52 15.72
CA HIS A 84 -6.66 3.41 14.62
C HIS A 84 -6.21 4.80 14.19
N GLN A 85 -4.90 5.01 14.04
CA GLN A 85 -4.36 6.26 13.50
C GLN A 85 -3.44 5.92 12.34
N TRP A 86 -3.88 6.15 11.11
CA TRP A 86 -3.00 6.10 9.94
C TRP A 86 -2.12 7.34 9.95
N THR A 87 -0.80 7.16 9.86
CA THR A 87 0.16 8.23 10.04
C THR A 87 1.02 8.46 8.80
N LEU A 88 1.25 9.73 8.49
CA LEU A 88 2.16 10.13 7.42
C LEU A 88 3.00 11.34 7.84
N ASN A 89 4.32 11.15 7.79
CA ASN A 89 5.33 12.19 7.86
C ASN A 89 5.88 12.44 6.46
N SER A 90 6.11 13.70 6.13
CA SER A 90 6.83 14.11 4.92
C SER A 90 7.80 15.24 5.23
N ASN A 91 8.77 15.45 4.33
CA ASN A 91 9.61 16.63 4.37
C ASN A 91 8.82 17.86 3.86
N GLY A 92 9.16 19.02 4.39
CA GLY A 92 8.46 20.28 4.14
C GLY A 92 8.02 20.92 5.45
N SER A 93 8.16 22.23 5.57
CA SER A 93 7.71 22.99 6.74
C SER A 93 6.22 23.35 6.68
N ASP A 94 5.67 23.40 5.46
CA ASP A 94 4.36 23.97 5.22
C ASP A 94 3.38 22.86 4.83
N PHE A 95 2.29 22.75 5.59
CA PHE A 95 1.20 21.82 5.31
C PHE A 95 -0.12 22.57 5.19
N THR A 96 -0.88 22.27 4.13
CA THR A 96 -2.23 22.78 3.91
C THR A 96 -3.22 21.62 3.89
N LEU A 97 -4.23 21.68 4.75
CA LEU A 97 -5.44 20.86 4.60
C LEU A 97 -6.42 21.67 3.76
N HIS A 98 -6.86 21.09 2.63
CA HIS A 98 -7.74 21.79 1.69
C HIS A 98 -9.21 21.70 2.13
N ASP A 99 -10.00 22.68 1.68
CA ASP A 99 -11.46 22.77 1.81
C ASP A 99 -12.03 22.82 3.24
N GLN A 100 -11.17 22.86 4.26
CA GLN A 100 -11.59 22.93 5.65
C GLN A 100 -10.51 23.56 6.54
N PRO A 101 -10.91 24.36 7.54
CA PRO A 101 -9.95 24.94 8.47
C PRO A 101 -9.46 23.92 9.50
N LEU A 102 -8.19 24.03 9.86
CA LEU A 102 -7.62 23.36 11.01
C LEU A 102 -7.84 24.22 12.28
N THR A 103 -8.28 23.59 13.37
CA THR A 103 -8.45 24.26 14.67
C THR A 103 -7.39 23.77 15.65
N ALA A 104 -6.75 24.68 16.38
CA ALA A 104 -5.80 24.31 17.42
C ALA A 104 -6.49 23.50 18.54
N GLU A 105 -5.82 22.45 19.00
CA GLU A 105 -6.28 21.63 20.12
C GLU A 105 -5.14 21.53 21.16
N GLU A 106 -5.46 21.78 22.43
CA GLU A 106 -4.50 21.60 23.50
C GLU A 106 -4.27 20.10 23.76
N GLY A 107 -3.00 19.73 23.93
CA GLY A 107 -2.64 18.37 24.31
C GLY A 107 -1.37 17.89 23.64
N VAL A 108 -1.08 16.61 23.88
CA VAL A 108 0.03 15.89 23.26
C VAL A 108 -0.46 14.50 22.90
N ILE A 109 -0.18 14.05 21.68
CA ILE A 109 -0.41 12.65 21.30
C ILE A 109 0.88 11.89 21.57
N THR A 110 0.82 10.86 22.41
CA THR A 110 1.97 10.02 22.74
C THR A 110 1.71 8.56 22.36
N ILE A 111 2.74 7.72 22.51
CA ILE A 111 2.64 6.30 22.18
C ILE A 111 3.33 5.43 23.24
N GLY A 112 2.67 4.34 23.62
CA GLY A 112 3.10 3.41 24.64
C GLY A 112 3.36 4.11 25.98
N SER A 113 4.57 3.96 26.52
CA SER A 113 4.96 4.58 27.78
C SER A 113 5.56 5.99 27.63
N LEU A 114 5.60 6.58 26.43
CA LEU A 114 6.13 7.92 26.26
C LEU A 114 5.20 8.96 26.92
N ARG A 115 5.81 9.99 27.52
CA ARG A 115 5.11 11.11 28.16
C ARG A 115 5.17 12.40 27.34
N TRP A 116 5.73 12.31 26.14
CA TRP A 116 5.96 13.37 25.18
C TRP A 116 5.85 12.74 23.78
N GLY A 117 5.57 13.54 22.76
CA GLY A 117 5.26 13.03 21.42
C GLY A 117 4.94 14.16 20.48
N LEU A 118 3.74 14.09 19.89
CA LEU A 118 3.25 15.08 18.94
C LEU A 118 2.66 16.28 19.67
N GLU A 119 3.15 17.46 19.32
CA GLU A 119 2.77 18.74 19.92
C GLU A 119 2.10 19.64 18.87
N ASN A 120 1.62 20.81 19.27
CA ASN A 120 0.98 21.79 18.38
C ASN A 120 -0.14 21.19 17.52
N LEU A 121 -1.04 20.46 18.18
CA LEU A 121 -2.12 19.73 17.52
C LEU A 121 -3.07 20.70 16.83
N ARG A 122 -3.35 20.40 15.58
CA ARG A 122 -4.29 21.13 14.71
C ARG A 122 -5.23 20.10 14.10
N VAL A 123 -6.53 20.31 14.22
CA VAL A 123 -7.51 19.25 14.05
C VAL A 123 -8.62 19.68 13.10
N ALA A 124 -9.07 18.74 12.27
CA ALA A 124 -10.29 18.84 11.50
C ALA A 124 -11.11 17.54 11.60
N ARG A 125 -12.40 17.61 11.27
CA ARG A 125 -13.28 16.44 11.10
C ARG A 125 -13.74 16.44 9.65
N PRO A 126 -12.97 15.80 8.75
CA PRO A 126 -13.19 15.96 7.33
C PRO A 126 -14.41 15.23 6.80
N GLN A 127 -15.00 15.80 5.75
CA GLN A 127 -15.75 15.01 4.78
C GLN A 127 -14.76 14.31 3.84
N THR A 128 -15.21 13.20 3.26
CA THR A 128 -14.41 12.37 2.38
C THR A 128 -14.79 12.62 0.91
N PRO A 129 -13.85 12.65 -0.05
CA PRO A 129 -12.39 12.60 0.17
C PRO A 129 -11.86 13.89 0.81
N TRP A 130 -10.74 13.80 1.52
CA TRP A 130 -10.00 14.98 1.96
C TRP A 130 -8.60 15.00 1.34
N ARG A 131 -8.05 16.20 1.18
CA ARG A 131 -6.72 16.42 0.59
C ARG A 131 -5.85 17.26 1.51
N GLY A 132 -4.60 16.83 1.67
CA GLY A 132 -3.54 17.59 2.31
C GLY A 132 -2.34 17.74 1.37
N THR A 133 -1.58 18.82 1.51
CA THR A 133 -0.37 19.06 0.72
C THR A 133 0.77 19.52 1.62
N TRP A 134 1.91 18.81 1.55
CA TRP A 134 3.19 19.33 2.02
C TRP A 134 3.88 20.11 0.91
N THR A 135 4.49 21.24 1.25
CA THR A 135 5.39 21.98 0.36
C THR A 135 6.81 21.93 0.89
N ASN A 136 7.74 21.53 0.03
CA ASN A 136 9.17 21.52 0.30
C ASN A 136 9.91 22.16 -0.88
N GLU A 137 10.21 23.45 -0.76
CA GLU A 137 10.75 24.27 -1.85
C GLU A 137 9.83 24.27 -3.10
N HIS A 138 10.29 23.72 -4.22
CA HIS A 138 9.55 23.64 -5.49
C HIS A 138 8.74 22.35 -5.65
N VAL A 139 8.94 21.38 -4.76
CA VAL A 139 8.26 20.08 -4.78
C VAL A 139 7.12 20.09 -3.77
N ARG A 140 5.99 19.53 -4.18
CA ARG A 140 4.81 19.31 -3.32
C ARG A 140 4.51 17.82 -3.23
N LEU A 141 3.98 17.40 -2.09
CA LEU A 141 3.44 16.07 -1.90
C LEU A 141 1.98 16.19 -1.50
N ASP A 142 1.08 15.72 -2.36
CA ASP A 142 -0.31 15.56 -1.99
C ASP A 142 -0.55 14.22 -1.31
N VAL A 143 -1.42 14.24 -0.30
CA VAL A 143 -2.15 13.09 0.20
C VAL A 143 -3.63 13.32 -0.09
N LEU A 144 -4.27 12.39 -0.78
CA LEU A 144 -5.71 12.39 -1.00
C LEU A 144 -6.28 11.10 -0.38
N MET A 145 -7.23 11.22 0.53
CA MET A 145 -7.77 10.07 1.26
C MET A 145 -9.28 9.93 0.96
N PRO A 146 -9.67 8.96 0.11
CA PRO A 146 -11.07 8.64 -0.15
C PRO A 146 -11.72 7.74 0.90
N SER A 147 -10.97 7.23 1.89
CA SER A 147 -11.57 6.49 3.02
C SER A 147 -12.03 7.44 4.13
N PRO A 148 -13.08 7.10 4.89
CA PRO A 148 -13.54 7.92 6.00
C PRO A 148 -12.50 8.04 7.13
N ALA A 149 -12.47 9.21 7.76
CA ALA A 149 -11.73 9.47 8.99
C ALA A 149 -12.64 10.26 9.96
N ASP A 150 -12.68 9.88 11.23
CA ASP A 150 -13.49 10.58 12.24
C ASP A 150 -12.87 11.93 12.62
N ARG A 151 -11.55 12.00 12.44
CA ARG A 151 -10.70 13.14 12.79
C ARG A 151 -9.41 13.07 11.99
N VAL A 152 -8.95 14.22 11.51
CA VAL A 152 -7.60 14.41 10.97
C VAL A 152 -6.84 15.33 11.89
N VAL A 153 -5.64 14.91 12.29
CA VAL A 153 -4.73 15.68 13.15
C VAL A 153 -3.48 16.01 12.37
N VAL A 154 -3.10 17.29 12.39
CA VAL A 154 -1.82 17.81 11.91
C VAL A 154 -1.03 18.26 13.12
N ALA A 155 0.17 17.72 13.30
CA ALA A 155 0.95 17.95 14.50
C ALA A 155 2.44 18.08 14.19
N ASP A 156 3.17 18.63 15.15
CA ASP A 156 4.61 18.77 15.08
C ASP A 156 5.25 17.56 15.78
N ALA A 157 5.92 16.74 14.98
CA ALA A 157 6.65 15.56 15.46
C ALA A 157 8.12 15.88 15.73
N PRO A 158 8.78 15.22 16.70
CA PRO A 158 10.21 15.36 16.91
C PRO A 158 11.02 15.05 15.63
N GLY A 159 11.83 16.02 15.18
CA GLY A 159 12.53 15.98 13.88
C GLY A 159 13.75 15.07 13.76
N TRP A 160 13.97 14.16 14.71
CA TRP A 160 15.16 13.32 14.74
C TRP A 160 15.10 12.22 13.68
N ARG A 161 16.00 12.25 12.69
CA ARG A 161 16.08 11.28 11.60
C ARG A 161 17.09 10.16 11.83
N SER A 162 17.85 10.23 12.92
CA SER A 162 18.94 9.30 13.21
C SER A 162 18.94 8.86 14.67
N TYR A 163 19.21 7.56 14.88
CA TYR A 163 19.46 7.01 16.21
C TYR A 163 20.86 7.35 16.73
N ARG A 164 21.73 8.05 15.98
CA ARG A 164 23.11 8.39 16.38
C ARG A 164 23.19 9.64 17.26
N GLY A 165 22.32 10.63 17.06
CA GLY A 165 22.17 11.76 17.99
C GLY A 165 22.91 13.03 17.66
N ASP A 166 23.36 13.13 16.43
CA ASP A 166 23.91 14.32 15.79
C ASP A 166 22.90 15.45 15.57
N GLN A 167 21.60 15.17 15.69
CA GLN A 167 20.51 16.08 15.31
C GLN A 167 19.71 16.65 16.50
N LEU A 168 20.35 17.00 17.62
CA LEU A 168 19.65 17.40 18.86
C LEU A 168 18.71 18.61 18.69
N HIS A 169 18.96 19.48 17.72
CA HIS A 169 18.16 20.67 17.41
C HIS A 169 17.45 20.57 16.05
N ALA A 170 17.15 19.34 15.58
CA ALA A 170 16.40 19.19 14.35
C ALA A 170 15.03 19.90 14.45
N PRO A 171 14.64 20.66 13.42
CA PRO A 171 13.32 21.28 13.38
C PRO A 171 12.24 20.20 13.40
N PRO A 172 11.05 20.47 13.96
CA PRO A 172 9.93 19.53 13.93
C PRO A 172 9.57 19.10 12.51
N ILE A 173 8.99 17.91 12.39
CA ILE A 173 8.44 17.38 11.14
C ILE A 173 6.93 17.43 11.23
N THR A 174 6.28 17.99 10.22
CA THR A 174 4.81 18.00 10.17
C THR A 174 4.29 16.59 9.90
N GLN A 175 3.52 16.06 10.84
CA GLN A 175 2.88 14.75 10.76
C GLN A 175 1.36 14.89 10.63
N VAL A 176 0.77 14.07 9.76
CA VAL A 176 -0.68 13.92 9.63
C VAL A 176 -1.12 12.57 10.18
N LEU A 177 -2.22 12.57 10.93
CA LEU A 177 -2.90 11.38 11.42
C LEU A 177 -4.34 11.40 10.93
N ALA A 178 -4.79 10.31 10.31
CA ALA A 178 -6.20 10.06 10.05
C ALA A 178 -6.70 9.04 11.08
N GLU A 179 -7.62 9.48 11.94
CA GLU A 179 -8.08 8.69 13.09
C GLU A 179 -9.44 8.06 12.83
N ARG A 180 -9.57 6.82 13.27
CA ARG A 180 -10.83 6.09 13.41
C ARG A 180 -10.93 5.62 14.85
N SER A 181 -12.07 5.82 15.48
CA SER A 181 -12.32 5.51 16.89
C SER A 181 -13.63 4.78 17.06
N GLY A 182 -13.68 3.80 17.96
CA GLY A 182 -14.85 2.96 18.16
C GLY A 182 -14.53 1.75 19.03
N GLU A 183 -15.38 0.74 18.97
CA GLU A 183 -15.14 -0.57 19.60
C GLU A 183 -14.88 -1.61 18.49
N ALA A 184 -13.85 -2.42 18.65
CA ALA A 184 -13.50 -3.52 17.72
C ALA A 184 -13.50 -3.07 16.25
N LEU A 185 -12.71 -2.04 15.96
CA LEU A 185 -12.68 -1.38 14.66
C LEU A 185 -12.31 -2.35 13.53
N ASP A 186 -12.92 -2.13 12.37
CA ASP A 186 -12.50 -2.73 11.10
C ASP A 186 -12.28 -1.59 10.09
N SER A 187 -11.03 -1.16 9.95
CA SER A 187 -10.65 0.00 9.15
C SER A 187 -9.97 -0.45 7.86
N VAL A 188 -10.36 0.19 6.75
CA VAL A 188 -9.56 0.20 5.51
C VAL A 188 -9.24 1.65 5.15
N PHE A 189 -8.03 2.07 5.49
CA PHE A 189 -7.49 3.35 5.05
C PHE A 189 -7.02 3.21 3.60
N ALA A 190 -7.49 4.08 2.72
CA ALA A 190 -7.02 4.20 1.35
C ALA A 190 -6.48 5.62 1.16
N ALA A 191 -5.25 5.77 0.67
CA ALA A 191 -4.62 7.05 0.41
C ALA A 191 -3.93 7.04 -0.96
N VAL A 192 -3.96 8.17 -1.65
CA VAL A 192 -3.18 8.43 -2.86
C VAL A 192 -2.13 9.47 -2.53
N LEU A 193 -0.87 9.13 -2.76
CA LEU A 193 0.29 9.99 -2.52
C LEU A 193 0.90 10.39 -3.85
N ALA A 194 0.93 11.69 -4.15
CA ALA A 194 1.42 12.19 -5.43
C ALA A 194 2.45 13.30 -5.20
N PRO A 195 3.75 13.04 -5.42
CA PRO A 195 4.73 14.11 -5.57
C PRO A 195 4.49 14.85 -6.89
N TRP A 196 4.65 16.17 -6.88
CA TRP A 196 4.52 16.98 -8.10
C TRP A 196 5.27 18.31 -8.02
N GLU A 197 5.59 18.83 -9.19
CA GLU A 197 6.14 20.17 -9.43
C GLU A 197 5.24 20.95 -10.40
N GLY A 198 5.39 22.27 -10.42
CA GLY A 198 4.66 23.14 -11.33
C GLY A 198 3.45 23.82 -10.70
N GLU A 199 2.41 24.05 -11.51
CA GLU A 199 1.25 24.88 -11.15
C GLU A 199 0.09 24.09 -10.55
N ALA A 200 -0.04 22.81 -10.87
CA ALA A 200 -1.15 21.97 -10.42
C ALA A 200 -0.72 20.52 -10.17
N SER A 201 -1.45 19.87 -9.26
CA SER A 201 -1.30 18.43 -9.01
C SER A 201 -1.72 17.61 -10.23
N PRO A 202 -1.03 16.49 -10.52
CA PRO A 202 -1.46 15.57 -11.57
C PRO A 202 -2.79 14.90 -11.23
N ILE A 203 -3.11 14.76 -9.93
CA ILE A 203 -4.34 14.10 -9.48
C ILE A 203 -5.43 15.15 -9.25
N ILE A 204 -6.52 15.02 -10.02
CA ILE A 204 -7.69 15.90 -9.93
C ILE A 204 -8.57 15.48 -8.76
N SER A 205 -8.92 14.20 -8.69
CA SER A 205 -9.82 13.68 -7.68
C SER A 205 -9.53 12.21 -7.36
N VAL A 206 -10.01 11.76 -6.20
CA VAL A 206 -9.98 10.35 -5.80
C VAL A 206 -11.29 9.96 -5.14
N ARG A 207 -11.70 8.71 -5.31
CA ARG A 207 -12.81 8.10 -4.59
C ARG A 207 -12.56 6.62 -4.35
N GLU A 208 -13.30 6.05 -3.41
CA GLU A 208 -13.30 4.61 -3.19
C GLU A 208 -14.61 3.98 -3.64
N VAL A 209 -14.54 2.73 -4.10
CA VAL A 209 -15.69 1.87 -4.39
C VAL A 209 -15.56 0.61 -3.57
N ARG A 210 -16.59 0.32 -2.77
CA ARG A 210 -16.70 -0.88 -1.95
C ARG A 210 -17.73 -1.82 -2.57
N PRO A 211 -17.35 -3.04 -2.98
CA PRO A 211 -18.28 -4.01 -3.55
C PRO A 211 -19.07 -4.74 -2.46
N ASP A 212 -18.50 -4.85 -1.26
CA ASP A 212 -19.02 -5.56 -0.09
C ASP A 212 -18.23 -5.13 1.17
N ASP A 213 -18.56 -5.76 2.30
CA ASP A 213 -17.92 -5.52 3.61
C ASP A 213 -16.67 -6.40 3.85
N SER A 214 -16.10 -7.05 2.83
CA SER A 214 -14.97 -7.98 3.02
C SER A 214 -13.62 -7.29 3.16
N GLY A 215 -13.60 -5.95 3.23
CA GLY A 215 -12.39 -5.13 3.11
C GLY A 215 -11.85 -5.01 1.68
N ALA A 216 -12.57 -5.52 0.68
CA ALA A 216 -12.27 -5.28 -0.73
C ALA A 216 -12.52 -3.80 -1.08
N VAL A 217 -11.68 -3.22 -1.95
CA VAL A 217 -11.76 -1.81 -2.31
C VAL A 217 -11.19 -1.55 -3.69
N ALA A 218 -11.84 -0.68 -4.45
CA ALA A 218 -11.21 -0.01 -5.58
C ALA A 218 -10.90 1.44 -5.22
N VAL A 219 -9.68 1.89 -5.49
CA VAL A 219 -9.29 3.30 -5.45
C VAL A 219 -9.30 3.83 -6.87
N VAL A 220 -10.17 4.82 -7.12
CA VAL A 220 -10.30 5.47 -8.41
C VAL A 220 -9.54 6.79 -8.36
N VAL A 221 -8.62 6.97 -9.30
CA VAL A 221 -7.71 8.12 -9.39
C VAL A 221 -7.96 8.83 -10.71
N GLU A 222 -8.50 10.03 -10.63
CA GLU A 222 -8.82 10.86 -11.80
C GLU A 222 -7.68 11.84 -12.09
N MET A 223 -7.24 11.86 -13.34
CA MET A 223 -6.24 12.79 -13.88
C MET A 223 -6.83 13.45 -15.14
N ALA A 224 -6.14 14.46 -15.68
CA ALA A 224 -6.65 15.21 -16.82
C ALA A 224 -6.80 14.36 -18.10
N ASP A 225 -5.95 13.35 -18.29
CA ASP A 225 -5.86 12.53 -19.50
C ASP A 225 -6.43 11.13 -19.33
N ARG A 226 -6.62 10.66 -18.08
CA ARG A 226 -7.09 9.30 -17.79
C ARG A 226 -7.67 9.15 -16.39
N THR A 227 -8.40 8.04 -16.19
CA THR A 227 -8.85 7.57 -14.88
C THR A 227 -8.33 6.17 -14.63
N ASP A 228 -7.59 6.01 -13.54
CA ASP A 228 -6.99 4.75 -13.13
C ASP A 228 -7.77 4.13 -11.96
N TRP A 229 -8.06 2.84 -12.04
CA TRP A 229 -8.75 2.05 -11.03
C TRP A 229 -7.77 1.03 -10.47
N LEU A 230 -7.49 1.08 -9.17
CA LEU A 230 -6.76 0.02 -8.47
C LEU A 230 -7.70 -0.77 -7.57
N LEU A 231 -7.97 -2.01 -7.95
CA LEU A 231 -8.81 -2.95 -7.22
C LEU A 231 -7.92 -3.83 -6.33
N SER A 232 -8.28 -3.96 -5.05
CA SER A 232 -7.53 -4.75 -4.07
C SER A 232 -8.48 -5.55 -3.17
N ALA A 233 -8.24 -6.86 -3.10
CA ALA A 233 -8.95 -7.80 -2.25
C ALA A 233 -7.98 -8.76 -1.53
N LEU A 234 -8.48 -9.42 -0.49
CA LEU A 234 -7.71 -10.40 0.30
C LEU A 234 -7.95 -11.85 -0.14
N ASP A 235 -8.90 -12.04 -1.05
CA ASP A 235 -9.26 -13.32 -1.67
C ASP A 235 -9.50 -13.09 -3.18
N ASP A 236 -9.84 -14.16 -3.89
CA ASP A 236 -10.13 -14.17 -5.33
C ASP A 236 -11.63 -14.36 -5.63
N ARG A 237 -12.51 -14.07 -4.66
CA ARG A 237 -13.96 -14.16 -4.87
C ARG A 237 -14.39 -13.18 -5.97
N PRO A 238 -15.29 -13.59 -6.89
CA PRO A 238 -15.83 -12.71 -7.91
C PRO A 238 -16.51 -11.48 -7.29
N ARG A 239 -16.14 -10.29 -7.75
CA ARG A 239 -16.71 -9.01 -7.34
C ARG A 239 -16.90 -8.08 -8.53
N SER A 240 -17.82 -7.12 -8.40
CA SER A 240 -18.04 -6.06 -9.38
C SER A 240 -17.88 -4.69 -8.73
N TYR A 241 -17.15 -3.80 -9.39
CA TYR A 241 -16.89 -2.44 -8.99
C TYR A 241 -17.41 -1.53 -10.10
N GLU A 242 -18.69 -1.15 -10.00
CA GLU A 242 -19.34 -0.26 -10.99
C GLU A 242 -19.16 -0.74 -12.45
N GLY A 243 -19.31 -2.05 -12.70
CA GLY A 243 -19.19 -2.64 -14.03
C GLY A 243 -17.81 -3.20 -14.38
N ILE A 244 -16.79 -3.01 -13.53
CA ILE A 244 -15.52 -3.76 -13.61
C ILE A 244 -15.65 -5.04 -12.81
N GLU A 245 -15.57 -6.20 -13.46
CA GLU A 245 -15.64 -7.50 -12.81
C GLU A 245 -14.23 -8.03 -12.55
N VAL A 246 -13.99 -8.57 -11.36
CA VAL A 246 -12.70 -9.18 -11.01
C VAL A 246 -12.90 -10.43 -10.16
N SER A 247 -12.17 -11.48 -10.50
CA SER A 247 -12.00 -12.70 -9.69
C SER A 247 -10.51 -12.84 -9.41
N GLY A 248 -10.01 -12.10 -8.42
CA GLY A 248 -8.58 -12.00 -8.12
C GLY A 248 -8.30 -11.05 -6.98
N ARG A 249 -7.06 -11.10 -6.47
CA ARG A 249 -6.63 -10.24 -5.35
C ARG A 249 -6.25 -8.83 -5.77
N LEU A 250 -5.86 -8.63 -7.02
CA LEU A 250 -5.50 -7.32 -7.55
C LEU A 250 -5.93 -7.16 -9.00
N GLY A 251 -6.55 -6.02 -9.30
CA GLY A 251 -6.82 -5.55 -10.65
C GLY A 251 -6.37 -4.10 -10.82
N PHE A 252 -5.87 -3.75 -11.99
CA PHE A 252 -5.71 -2.35 -12.40
C PHE A 252 -6.37 -2.14 -13.76
N VAL A 253 -7.14 -1.05 -13.91
CA VAL A 253 -7.81 -0.68 -15.16
C VAL A 253 -7.62 0.81 -15.39
N SER A 254 -7.18 1.20 -16.58
CA SER A 254 -6.99 2.60 -16.96
C SER A 254 -7.89 2.91 -18.14
N PHE A 255 -8.67 4.00 -18.04
CA PHE A 255 -9.46 4.55 -19.14
C PHE A 255 -8.94 5.93 -19.52
N ASP A 256 -8.88 6.27 -20.80
CA ASP A 256 -8.53 7.62 -21.23
C ASP A 256 -9.66 8.64 -20.93
N ALA A 257 -9.40 9.92 -21.20
CA ALA A 257 -10.37 11.00 -20.98
C ALA A 257 -11.68 10.85 -21.80
N ALA A 258 -11.69 10.05 -22.87
CA ALA A 258 -12.88 9.72 -23.65
C ALA A 258 -13.63 8.49 -23.11
N GLY A 259 -13.10 7.83 -22.07
CA GLY A 259 -13.64 6.62 -21.47
C GLY A 259 -13.23 5.34 -22.21
N ALA A 260 -12.30 5.40 -23.16
CA ALA A 260 -11.81 4.22 -23.85
C ALA A 260 -10.76 3.50 -23.00
N LEU A 261 -10.82 2.17 -23.01
CA LEU A 261 -9.90 1.34 -22.24
C LEU A 261 -8.46 1.48 -22.78
N ARG A 262 -7.53 1.85 -21.88
CA ARG A 262 -6.10 2.03 -22.16
C ARG A 262 -5.26 0.85 -21.69
N ALA A 263 -5.51 0.36 -20.48
CA ALA A 263 -4.73 -0.73 -19.90
C ALA A 263 -5.53 -1.57 -18.89
N MET A 264 -5.13 -2.82 -18.74
CA MET A 264 -5.63 -3.79 -17.76
C MET A 264 -4.48 -4.61 -17.18
N TYR A 265 -4.48 -4.82 -15.87
CA TYR A 265 -3.57 -5.72 -15.17
C TYR A 265 -4.37 -6.60 -14.23
N LEU A 266 -4.27 -7.92 -14.38
CA LEU A 266 -4.78 -8.88 -13.42
C LEU A 266 -3.59 -9.55 -12.72
N HIS A 267 -3.65 -9.64 -11.40
CA HIS A 267 -2.64 -10.34 -10.61
C HIS A 267 -3.28 -11.17 -9.51
N GLU A 268 -2.82 -12.42 -9.40
CA GLU A 268 -3.42 -13.46 -8.57
C GLU A 268 -4.94 -13.59 -8.75
N GLY A 269 -5.37 -13.80 -10.00
CA GLY A 269 -6.77 -13.98 -10.35
C GLY A 269 -7.00 -14.68 -11.67
N THR A 270 -8.26 -14.99 -11.97
CA THR A 270 -8.69 -15.72 -13.16
C THR A 270 -9.52 -14.87 -14.13
N LEU A 271 -10.06 -13.73 -13.67
CA LEU A 271 -10.84 -12.81 -14.51
C LEU A 271 -10.60 -11.36 -14.11
N LEU A 272 -10.40 -10.50 -15.11
CA LEU A 272 -10.62 -9.05 -15.03
C LEU A 272 -11.37 -8.62 -16.28
N ARG A 273 -12.56 -8.05 -16.14
CA ARG A 273 -13.39 -7.58 -17.26
C ARG A 273 -13.73 -6.10 -17.08
N ALA A 274 -13.58 -5.34 -18.15
CA ALA A 274 -13.92 -3.92 -18.20
C ALA A 274 -14.46 -3.59 -19.59
N GLY A 275 -15.74 -3.21 -19.68
CA GLY A 275 -16.43 -3.07 -20.96
C GLY A 275 -16.48 -4.40 -21.72
N ASP A 276 -16.16 -4.38 -23.01
CA ASP A 276 -16.16 -5.57 -23.88
C ASP A 276 -14.87 -6.40 -23.78
N GLU A 277 -13.90 -5.94 -22.99
CA GLU A 277 -12.57 -6.53 -22.92
C GLU A 277 -12.36 -7.30 -21.62
N ALA A 278 -11.59 -8.38 -21.70
CA ALA A 278 -11.21 -9.16 -20.52
C ALA A 278 -9.82 -9.77 -20.60
N ILE A 279 -9.27 -10.04 -19.42
CA ILE A 279 -8.15 -10.95 -19.18
C ILE A 279 -8.73 -12.18 -18.49
N GLU A 280 -8.48 -13.35 -19.06
CA GLU A 280 -8.89 -14.64 -18.51
C GLU A 280 -7.67 -15.53 -18.33
N LEU A 281 -7.46 -16.01 -17.11
CA LEU A 281 -6.36 -16.93 -16.76
C LEU A 281 -6.96 -18.21 -16.20
N ALA A 282 -6.35 -19.35 -16.51
CA ALA A 282 -6.83 -20.65 -16.06
C ALA A 282 -6.80 -20.80 -14.53
N GLU A 283 -5.79 -20.21 -13.89
CA GLU A 283 -5.54 -20.30 -12.45
C GLU A 283 -5.04 -18.96 -11.92
N ALA A 284 -5.33 -18.65 -10.66
CA ALA A 284 -4.83 -17.43 -9.99
C ALA A 284 -3.39 -17.61 -9.46
N ARG A 285 -3.06 -18.82 -9.03
CA ARG A 285 -1.80 -19.18 -8.37
C ARG A 285 -1.49 -20.64 -8.65
N VAL A 286 -0.20 -20.96 -8.74
CA VAL A 286 0.29 -22.33 -8.87
C VAL A 286 1.20 -22.64 -7.69
N GLU A 287 0.82 -23.63 -6.87
CA GLU A 287 1.66 -24.09 -5.76
C GLU A 287 2.57 -25.23 -6.21
N CYS A 288 3.86 -25.07 -5.99
CA CYS A 288 4.87 -26.05 -6.35
C CYS A 288 5.63 -26.51 -5.10
N ALA A 289 5.65 -27.82 -4.85
CA ALA A 289 6.51 -28.40 -3.82
C ALA A 289 7.99 -28.28 -4.21
N VAL A 290 8.85 -27.97 -3.25
CA VAL A 290 10.30 -27.81 -3.42
C VAL A 290 11.02 -28.99 -2.81
N THR A 291 11.99 -29.53 -3.56
CA THR A 291 12.79 -30.70 -3.17
C THR A 291 14.23 -30.35 -2.83
N ALA A 292 14.75 -29.25 -3.36
CA ALA A 292 16.08 -28.74 -3.04
C ALA A 292 16.17 -27.24 -3.30
N VAL A 293 17.07 -26.57 -2.56
CA VAL A 293 17.45 -25.17 -2.74
C VAL A 293 18.98 -25.11 -2.76
N ASP A 294 19.54 -24.46 -3.78
CA ASP A 294 20.97 -24.21 -3.94
C ASP A 294 21.21 -22.76 -4.40
N GLY A 295 21.61 -21.91 -3.47
CA GLY A 295 21.85 -20.48 -3.72
C GLY A 295 20.61 -19.77 -4.29
N LEU A 296 20.65 -19.44 -5.58
CA LEU A 296 19.58 -18.75 -6.30
C LEU A 296 18.64 -19.70 -7.06
N THR A 297 18.82 -21.01 -6.95
CA THR A 297 18.04 -22.00 -7.70
C THR A 297 17.29 -22.94 -6.77
N LEU A 298 16.02 -23.19 -7.09
CA LEU A 298 15.22 -24.23 -6.45
C LEU A 298 14.87 -25.34 -7.44
N THR A 299 14.80 -26.56 -6.93
CA THR A 299 14.33 -27.73 -7.68
C THR A 299 12.94 -28.12 -7.18
N LEU A 300 11.96 -28.03 -8.05
CA LEU A 300 10.57 -28.42 -7.80
C LEU A 300 10.40 -29.94 -7.79
N ALA A 301 9.35 -30.43 -7.14
CA ALA A 301 8.93 -31.83 -7.15
C ALA A 301 8.36 -32.26 -8.50
N GLN A 302 7.71 -31.33 -9.20
CA GLN A 302 7.13 -31.51 -10.53
C GLN A 302 7.54 -30.33 -11.43
N PRO A 303 7.61 -30.53 -12.75
CA PRO A 303 7.84 -29.41 -13.66
C PRO A 303 6.74 -28.36 -13.54
N VAL A 304 7.10 -27.10 -13.75
CA VAL A 304 6.09 -26.04 -13.95
C VAL A 304 5.29 -26.36 -15.22
N PRO A 305 3.97 -26.12 -15.27
CA PRO A 305 3.20 -26.19 -16.51
C PRO A 305 3.87 -25.41 -17.64
N ALA A 306 4.00 -26.04 -18.81
CA ALA A 306 4.81 -25.54 -19.92
C ALA A 306 4.22 -24.28 -20.59
N ASP A 307 2.95 -24.00 -20.34
CA ASP A 307 2.19 -22.84 -20.81
C ASP A 307 2.40 -21.58 -19.95
N LEU A 308 3.08 -21.70 -18.80
CA LEU A 308 3.34 -20.56 -17.93
C LEU A 308 4.55 -19.74 -18.40
N THR A 309 4.31 -18.47 -18.68
CA THR A 309 5.39 -17.49 -18.87
C THR A 309 5.90 -17.04 -17.52
N LEU A 310 7.01 -17.64 -17.08
CA LEU A 310 7.57 -17.41 -15.75
C LEU A 310 8.66 -16.35 -15.64
N PRO A 311 9.54 -16.10 -16.62
CA PRO A 311 10.55 -15.05 -16.47
C PRO A 311 9.89 -13.68 -16.22
N GLY A 312 10.30 -13.01 -15.14
CA GLY A 312 9.68 -11.76 -14.67
C GLY A 312 8.43 -11.93 -13.81
N ALA A 313 7.91 -13.15 -13.66
CA ALA A 313 6.87 -13.46 -12.68
C ALA A 313 7.47 -13.58 -11.28
N HIS A 314 6.60 -13.57 -10.28
CA HIS A 314 7.00 -13.58 -8.88
C HIS A 314 6.64 -14.88 -8.18
N LEU A 315 7.56 -15.29 -7.32
CA LEU A 315 7.48 -16.49 -6.52
C LEU A 315 7.45 -16.10 -5.05
N LEU A 316 6.48 -16.61 -4.31
CA LEU A 316 6.30 -16.40 -2.87
C LEU A 316 6.59 -17.68 -2.09
N GLY A 317 7.30 -17.57 -0.97
CA GLY A 317 7.64 -18.71 -0.13
C GLY A 317 8.35 -18.27 1.15
N ALA A 318 8.19 -19.05 2.23
CA ALA A 318 8.81 -18.76 3.54
C ALA A 318 8.58 -17.32 4.06
N GLY A 319 7.43 -16.73 3.73
CA GLY A 319 7.07 -15.37 4.18
C GLY A 319 7.69 -14.22 3.37
N THR A 320 8.36 -14.51 2.25
CA THR A 320 8.99 -13.52 1.37
C THR A 320 8.72 -13.84 -0.11
N GLY A 321 9.26 -13.02 -1.03
CA GLY A 321 9.14 -13.23 -2.46
C GLY A 321 10.42 -12.96 -3.25
N TRP A 322 10.47 -13.47 -4.48
CA TRP A 322 11.56 -13.30 -5.45
C TRP A 322 11.02 -13.16 -6.87
N GLU A 323 11.73 -12.40 -7.72
CA GLU A 323 11.51 -12.40 -9.16
C GLU A 323 12.18 -13.62 -9.81
N ILE A 324 11.44 -14.31 -10.66
CA ILE A 324 11.93 -15.45 -11.43
C ILE A 324 12.80 -14.94 -12.60
N ALA A 325 14.08 -15.30 -12.58
CA ALA A 325 15.02 -15.02 -13.67
C ALA A 325 14.85 -16.01 -14.83
N ARG A 326 14.66 -17.29 -14.50
CA ARG A 326 14.55 -18.38 -15.48
C ARG A 326 13.78 -19.54 -14.87
N ALA A 327 13.01 -20.25 -15.69
CA ALA A 327 12.43 -21.54 -15.34
C ALA A 327 12.61 -22.54 -16.49
N GLU A 328 13.02 -23.77 -16.16
CA GLU A 328 13.19 -24.85 -17.13
C GLU A 328 12.95 -26.21 -16.46
N GLY A 329 11.96 -26.95 -16.97
CA GLY A 329 11.56 -28.23 -16.39
C GLY A 329 11.21 -28.07 -14.91
N ARG A 330 12.03 -28.66 -14.02
CA ARG A 330 11.87 -28.62 -12.56
C ARG A 330 12.71 -27.53 -11.88
N SER A 331 13.46 -26.74 -12.63
CA SER A 331 14.39 -25.74 -12.08
C SER A 331 13.80 -24.34 -12.21
N ILE A 332 13.85 -23.55 -11.13
CA ILE A 332 13.60 -22.11 -11.15
C ILE A 332 14.81 -21.40 -10.55
N SER A 333 15.33 -20.40 -11.24
CA SER A 333 16.37 -19.50 -10.74
C SER A 333 15.81 -18.09 -10.51
N VAL A 334 16.24 -17.40 -9.45
CA VAL A 334 15.83 -16.03 -9.07
C VAL A 334 16.96 -15.02 -9.27
N ARG A 335 16.65 -13.72 -9.40
CA ARG A 335 17.62 -12.68 -9.77
C ARG A 335 18.60 -12.25 -8.66
N ASP A 336 18.09 -11.72 -7.55
CA ASP A 336 18.91 -10.79 -6.73
C ASP A 336 19.26 -11.28 -5.32
N TYR A 337 18.59 -12.31 -4.80
CA TYR A 337 18.78 -12.77 -3.42
C TYR A 337 18.77 -14.29 -3.27
N PRO A 338 19.70 -14.87 -2.47
CA PRO A 338 19.66 -16.28 -2.12
C PRO A 338 18.31 -16.70 -1.57
N LEU A 339 17.87 -17.87 -2.00
CA LEU A 339 16.70 -18.53 -1.45
C LEU A 339 17.00 -19.01 -0.03
N VAL A 340 15.97 -19.02 0.82
CA VAL A 340 16.03 -19.64 2.14
C VAL A 340 15.50 -21.08 2.07
N PRO A 341 15.74 -21.93 3.08
CA PRO A 341 15.09 -23.24 3.13
C PRO A 341 13.56 -23.12 3.13
N LEU A 342 12.89 -23.85 2.24
CA LEU A 342 11.45 -23.81 2.06
C LEU A 342 10.95 -25.10 1.40
N GLU A 343 9.73 -25.53 1.76
CA GLU A 343 9.12 -26.79 1.32
C GLU A 343 8.17 -26.62 0.13
N SER A 344 7.62 -25.42 -0.04
CA SER A 344 6.77 -25.06 -1.17
C SER A 344 6.92 -23.60 -1.55
N VAL A 345 6.53 -23.30 -2.79
CA VAL A 345 6.49 -21.97 -3.37
C VAL A 345 5.16 -21.77 -4.08
N THR A 346 4.67 -20.54 -4.08
CA THR A 346 3.51 -20.13 -4.87
C THR A 346 3.98 -19.21 -5.99
N VAL A 347 3.63 -19.55 -7.22
CA VAL A 347 3.83 -18.67 -8.37
C VAL A 347 2.53 -17.90 -8.61
N ALA A 348 2.60 -16.58 -8.60
CA ALA A 348 1.45 -15.72 -8.84
C ALA A 348 1.16 -15.59 -10.34
N MET A 349 -0.06 -15.90 -10.77
CA MET A 349 -0.46 -15.74 -12.16
C MET A 349 -0.86 -14.29 -12.42
N SER A 350 -0.35 -13.73 -13.51
CA SER A 350 -0.60 -12.34 -13.86
C SER A 350 -0.67 -12.16 -15.37
N ALA A 351 -1.42 -11.16 -15.81
CA ALA A 351 -1.41 -10.75 -17.20
C ALA A 351 -1.63 -9.24 -17.31
N TRP A 352 -0.93 -8.65 -18.27
CA TRP A 352 -1.04 -7.26 -18.66
C TRP A 352 -1.60 -7.15 -20.07
N ARG A 353 -2.47 -6.16 -20.28
CA ARG A 353 -2.90 -5.72 -21.59
C ARG A 353 -2.86 -4.20 -21.63
N GLY A 354 -2.05 -3.65 -22.52
CA GLY A 354 -1.90 -2.21 -22.67
C GLY A 354 -0.57 -1.88 -23.34
N PRO A 355 -0.20 -0.59 -23.42
CA PRO A 355 1.12 -0.19 -23.86
C PRO A 355 2.22 -0.87 -23.02
N VAL A 356 3.33 -1.18 -23.68
CA VAL A 356 4.57 -1.70 -23.09
C VAL A 356 5.62 -0.70 -23.54
N ASP A 357 5.73 0.42 -22.81
CA ASP A 357 6.65 1.50 -23.18
C ASP A 357 8.12 1.03 -23.11
#